data_AF-A0A0L7T9B7-F1
#
_entry.id   AF-A0A0L7T9B7-F1
#
_cell.length_a   1.000
_cell.length_b   1.000
_cell.length_c   1.000
_cell.angle_alpha   90.00
_cell.angle_beta   90.00
_cell.angle_gamma   90.00
#
_symmetry.space_group_name_H-M   'P 1'
#
loop_
_entity.id
_entity.type
_entity.pdbx_description
1 polymer ?
#
loop_
_entity_poly.entity_id
_entity_poly.type
_entity_poly.pdbx_seq_one_letter_code
_entity_poly.pdbx_strand_id
1 'polypeptide(L)'
;MNTALNYLLVSRQSEIASLRNLLHTGRLIGQISQLIHVLQRERGASNIWICSGGKLFGDDLPRCARDVSRESDGMIALLPGTQVSPLAGYSRLYARIAAALHGLSDLKPLRQQVQNLAVSHDAAMERFNQIIRQLLNLVFEAADTASDPQVSRALIAMFSFMQGKELAGQERATGSAGFAAGAFSAVQSKTLVALIEQQQRCFVTFSQFADTQSLQLWRTLAEADSEIERLRRVACMGSKTDESGVLRWFQLLTKRLDGMKAVEDQLENTLMQRCRSTIKRAEAADALDDISQHLHTINPQQGFSLYVGGAGWLEEHSTTLDTEGVSPQLGRSVLSLIQQQAQRLQAQADELAMMRATLNDRKQIDQAKALLMNHHQCSEEQAWQTLRKMAMNQNKRVAEIAAAMLSVAAAFADTPK
;
A
#
# COMPACT_ATOMS: atom_id res chain seq x y z
N MET A 1 -33.35 -27.43 5.08
CA MET A 1 -33.22 -26.61 3.84
C MET A 1 -31.80 -26.07 3.71
N ASN A 2 -30.84 -26.97 3.44
CA ASN A 2 -29.46 -26.63 3.08
C ASN A 2 -29.28 -26.93 1.58
N THR A 3 -29.87 -26.09 0.73
CA THR A 3 -29.76 -26.28 -0.72
C THR A 3 -28.48 -25.63 -1.24
N ALA A 4 -27.91 -26.16 -2.32
CA ALA A 4 -26.74 -25.56 -2.99
C ALA A 4 -26.98 -24.09 -3.36
N LEU A 5 -28.22 -23.74 -3.71
CA LEU A 5 -28.65 -22.37 -4.00
C LEU A 5 -28.51 -21.44 -2.78
N ASN A 6 -28.89 -21.89 -1.58
CA ASN A 6 -28.74 -21.08 -0.36
C ASN A 6 -27.26 -20.76 -0.08
N TYR A 7 -26.35 -21.71 -0.29
CA TYR A 7 -24.90 -21.46 -0.14
C TYR A 7 -24.34 -20.53 -1.22
N LEU A 8 -24.87 -20.60 -2.45
CA LEU A 8 -24.52 -19.65 -3.52
C LEU A 8 -24.97 -18.21 -3.16
N LEU A 9 -26.19 -18.06 -2.63
CA LEU A 9 -26.71 -16.77 -2.17
C LEU A 9 -25.88 -16.21 -1.00
N VAL A 10 -25.57 -17.04 0.01
CA VAL A 10 -24.72 -16.65 1.15
C VAL A 10 -23.31 -16.29 0.69
N SER A 11 -22.74 -17.03 -0.27
CA SER A 11 -21.44 -16.71 -0.88
C SER A 11 -21.45 -15.33 -1.54
N ARG A 12 -22.51 -14.98 -2.28
CA ARG A 12 -22.68 -13.66 -2.91
C ARG A 12 -22.87 -12.54 -1.91
N GLN A 13 -23.72 -12.72 -0.90
CA GLN A 13 -23.91 -11.74 0.17
C GLN A 13 -22.58 -11.47 0.91
N SER A 14 -21.77 -12.51 1.10
CA SER A 14 -20.42 -12.40 1.68
C SER A 14 -19.45 -11.63 0.76
N GLU A 15 -19.52 -11.82 -0.56
CA GLU A 15 -18.76 -11.05 -1.56
C GLU A 15 -19.11 -9.56 -1.48
N ILE A 16 -20.41 -9.22 -1.45
CA ILE A 16 -20.89 -7.83 -1.32
C ILE A 16 -20.44 -7.20 0.00
N ALA A 17 -20.58 -7.92 1.12
CA ALA A 17 -20.13 -7.44 2.43
C ALA A 17 -18.61 -7.15 2.44
N SER A 18 -17.81 -8.02 1.83
CA SER A 18 -16.36 -7.82 1.66
C SER A 18 -16.05 -6.57 0.83
N LEU A 19 -16.76 -6.35 -0.28
CA LEU A 19 -16.58 -5.17 -1.13
C LEU A 19 -16.99 -3.86 -0.43
N ARG A 20 -18.04 -3.90 0.42
CA ARG A 20 -18.45 -2.74 1.23
C ARG A 20 -17.39 -2.42 2.29
N ASN A 21 -16.80 -3.43 2.93
CA ASN A 21 -15.67 -3.24 3.84
C ASN A 21 -14.48 -2.62 3.11
N LEU A 22 -14.15 -3.12 1.92
CA LEU A 22 -13.10 -2.57 1.07
C LEU A 22 -13.33 -1.10 0.70
N LEU A 23 -14.58 -0.65 0.54
CA LEU A 23 -14.89 0.75 0.30
C LEU A 23 -14.63 1.63 1.53
N HIS A 24 -14.88 1.10 2.74
CA HIS A 24 -14.49 1.77 3.98
C HIS A 24 -12.96 1.84 4.12
N THR A 25 -12.27 0.72 3.88
CA THR A 25 -10.81 0.65 3.81
C THR A 25 -10.24 1.64 2.80
N GLY A 26 -10.85 1.79 1.62
CA GLY A 26 -10.44 2.75 0.59
C GLY A 26 -10.50 4.20 1.08
N ARG A 27 -11.53 4.57 1.86
CA ARG A 27 -11.61 5.90 2.49
C ARG A 27 -10.52 6.11 3.52
N LEU A 28 -10.23 5.09 4.34
CA LEU A 28 -9.13 5.15 5.30
C LEU A 28 -7.78 5.32 4.59
N ILE A 29 -7.52 4.55 3.53
CA ILE A 29 -6.31 4.67 2.70
C ILE A 29 -6.20 6.09 2.12
N GLY A 30 -7.30 6.65 1.62
CA GLY A 30 -7.35 8.02 1.12
C GLY A 30 -6.97 9.05 2.18
N GLN A 31 -7.53 8.93 3.39
CA GLN A 31 -7.12 9.83 4.48
C GLN A 31 -5.65 9.64 4.86
N ILE A 32 -5.17 8.40 4.99
CA ILE A 32 -3.75 8.15 5.28
C ILE A 32 -2.85 8.77 4.19
N SER A 33 -3.25 8.72 2.92
CA SER A 33 -2.54 9.40 1.82
C SER A 33 -2.47 10.92 2.02
N GLN A 34 -3.58 11.57 2.40
CA GLN A 34 -3.59 13.00 2.70
C GLN A 34 -2.69 13.33 3.91
N LEU A 35 -2.80 12.57 5.00
CA LEU A 35 -1.95 12.71 6.17
C LEU A 35 -0.45 12.57 5.84
N ILE A 36 -0.08 11.56 5.05
CA ILE A 36 1.31 11.40 4.58
C ILE A 36 1.75 12.63 3.79
N HIS A 37 0.91 13.15 2.89
CA HIS A 37 1.27 14.33 2.09
C HIS A 37 1.50 15.57 2.95
N VAL A 38 0.62 15.87 3.93
CA VAL A 38 0.82 17.02 4.83
C VAL A 38 2.03 16.83 5.76
N LEU A 39 2.34 15.60 6.18
CA LEU A 39 3.58 15.28 6.91
C LEU A 39 4.83 15.49 6.04
N GLN A 40 4.78 15.14 4.75
CA GLN A 40 5.86 15.41 3.81
C GLN A 40 6.10 16.91 3.63
N ARG A 41 5.04 17.73 3.68
CA ARG A 41 5.14 19.21 3.69
C ARG A 41 5.76 19.71 4.98
N GLU A 42 5.32 19.21 6.14
CA GLU A 42 5.89 19.56 7.44
C GLU A 42 7.39 19.20 7.53
N ARG A 43 7.78 18.00 7.09
CA ARG A 43 9.18 17.59 6.97
C ARG A 43 9.96 18.57 6.09
N GLY A 44 9.40 18.97 4.95
CA GLY A 44 10.02 19.92 4.03
C GLY A 44 10.27 21.29 4.67
N ALA A 45 9.26 21.85 5.35
CA ALA A 45 9.39 23.13 6.04
C ALA A 45 10.40 23.06 7.21
N SER A 46 10.31 21.99 8.01
CA SER A 46 11.26 21.70 9.11
C SER A 46 12.69 21.59 8.60
N ASN A 47 12.88 20.97 7.43
CA ASN A 47 14.19 20.83 6.82
C ASN A 47 14.81 22.18 6.47
N ILE A 48 14.06 23.06 5.77
CA ILE A 48 14.57 24.39 5.42
C ILE A 48 14.78 25.27 6.66
N TRP A 49 13.91 25.16 7.67
CA TRP A 49 14.10 25.83 8.95
C TRP A 49 15.44 25.45 9.61
N ILE A 50 15.74 24.16 9.70
CA ILE A 50 17.00 23.67 10.28
C ILE A 50 18.21 24.07 9.41
N CYS A 51 18.16 23.84 8.10
CA CYS A 51 19.26 24.16 7.18
C CYS A 51 19.57 25.66 7.12
N SER A 52 18.58 26.52 7.32
CA SER A 52 18.77 27.98 7.34
C SER A 52 19.17 28.53 8.72
N GLY A 53 19.31 27.67 9.74
CA GLY A 53 19.59 28.09 11.11
C GLY A 53 18.46 28.93 11.72
N GLY A 54 17.21 28.63 11.37
CA GLY A 54 16.02 29.33 11.88
C GLY A 54 15.70 30.66 11.18
N LYS A 55 16.18 30.88 9.94
CA LYS A 55 15.95 32.12 9.21
C LYS A 55 14.75 32.05 8.26
N LEU A 56 14.44 30.88 7.72
CA LEU A 56 13.41 30.69 6.68
C LEU A 56 12.37 29.66 7.13
N PHE A 57 11.12 29.82 6.69
CA PHE A 57 9.99 28.91 6.96
C PHE A 57 9.49 28.88 8.42
N GLY A 58 9.86 29.87 9.26
CA GLY A 58 9.36 29.96 10.65
C GLY A 58 7.84 30.04 10.75
N ASP A 59 7.20 30.84 9.89
CA ASP A 59 5.75 30.99 9.83
C ASP A 59 5.03 29.76 9.23
N ASP A 60 5.76 28.93 8.48
CA ASP A 60 5.24 27.71 7.87
C ASP A 60 5.08 26.58 8.88
N LEU A 61 5.96 26.48 9.89
CA LEU A 61 5.94 25.36 10.85
C LEU A 61 4.60 25.24 11.58
N PRO A 62 4.03 26.30 12.19
CA PRO A 62 2.73 26.20 12.86
C PRO A 62 1.58 25.88 11.89
N ARG A 63 1.67 26.36 10.64
CA ARG A 63 0.68 26.05 9.59
C ARG A 63 0.70 24.57 9.24
N CYS A 64 1.89 24.02 8.97
CA CYS A 64 2.08 22.61 8.67
C CYS A 64 1.61 21.73 9.85
N ALA A 65 1.93 22.11 11.09
CA ALA A 65 1.48 21.36 12.27
C ALA A 65 -0.04 21.29 12.38
N ARG A 66 -0.77 22.39 12.07
CA ARG A 66 -2.24 22.41 12.05
C ARG A 66 -2.82 21.53 10.95
N ASP A 67 -2.25 21.58 9.75
CA ASP A 67 -2.68 20.72 8.64
C ASP A 67 -2.52 19.24 9.00
N VAL A 68 -1.38 18.86 9.59
CA VAL A 68 -1.15 17.47 10.05
C VAL A 68 -2.11 17.07 11.15
N SER A 69 -2.39 17.93 12.13
CA SER A 69 -3.40 17.64 13.16
C SER A 69 -4.79 17.39 12.57
N ARG A 70 -5.23 18.23 11.62
CA ARG A 70 -6.53 18.06 10.95
C ARG A 70 -6.65 16.73 10.22
N GLU A 71 -5.65 16.36 9.42
CA GLU A 71 -5.69 15.09 8.68
C GLU A 71 -5.52 13.88 9.62
N SER A 72 -4.76 14.03 10.72
CA SER A 72 -4.64 13.00 11.76
C SER A 72 -6.00 12.73 12.44
N ASP A 73 -6.74 13.77 12.81
CA ASP A 73 -8.07 13.62 13.40
C ASP A 73 -9.05 12.96 12.42
N GLY A 74 -8.97 13.33 11.13
CA GLY A 74 -9.74 12.71 10.06
C GLY A 74 -9.43 11.21 9.88
N MET A 75 -8.16 10.82 9.93
CA MET A 75 -7.76 9.41 9.91
C MET A 75 -8.29 8.66 11.13
N ILE A 76 -8.12 9.22 12.34
CA ILE A 76 -8.55 8.59 13.60
C ILE A 76 -10.06 8.32 13.59
N ALA A 77 -10.87 9.25 13.06
CA ALA A 77 -12.32 9.09 12.95
C ALA A 77 -12.75 7.93 12.03
N LEU A 78 -11.86 7.46 11.14
CA LEU A 78 -12.09 6.36 10.22
C LEU A 78 -11.52 5.02 10.70
N LEU A 79 -10.80 5.00 11.83
CA LEU A 79 -10.24 3.77 12.35
C LEU A 79 -11.34 2.83 12.88
N PRO A 80 -11.16 1.50 12.75
CA PRO A 80 -12.06 0.55 13.38
C PRO A 80 -12.07 0.73 14.90
N GLY A 81 -13.22 0.47 15.53
CA GLY A 81 -13.34 0.50 16.99
C GLY A 81 -12.39 -0.49 17.68
N THR A 82 -12.14 -0.28 18.97
CA THR A 82 -11.19 -1.08 19.78
C THR A 82 -11.76 -2.41 20.29
N GLN A 83 -12.95 -2.81 19.82
CA GLN A 83 -13.59 -4.07 20.24
C GLN A 83 -12.93 -5.27 19.55
N VAL A 84 -12.82 -6.38 20.29
CA VAL A 84 -12.23 -7.63 19.78
C VAL A 84 -13.10 -8.18 18.65
N SER A 85 -12.56 -8.18 17.43
CA SER A 85 -13.17 -8.83 16.27
C SER A 85 -12.81 -10.32 16.29
N PRO A 86 -13.77 -11.24 16.11
CA PRO A 86 -13.51 -12.69 16.10
C PRO A 86 -12.75 -13.18 14.85
N LEU A 87 -12.42 -12.30 13.89
CA LEU A 87 -11.72 -12.64 12.66
C LEU A 87 -10.19 -12.48 12.84
N ALA A 88 -9.42 -13.53 12.53
CA ALA A 88 -7.97 -13.61 12.76
C ALA A 88 -7.11 -12.53 12.05
N GLY A 89 -7.61 -11.88 11.00
CA GLY A 89 -6.88 -10.86 10.22
C GLY A 89 -6.71 -9.50 10.91
N TYR A 90 -7.51 -9.21 11.94
CA TYR A 90 -7.52 -7.88 12.56
C TYR A 90 -6.34 -7.62 13.50
N SER A 91 -5.68 -8.65 14.03
CA SER A 91 -4.56 -8.50 14.99
C SER A 91 -3.38 -7.71 14.39
N ARG A 92 -2.96 -8.05 13.16
CA ARG A 92 -1.88 -7.35 12.45
C ARG A 92 -2.27 -5.91 12.12
N LEU A 93 -3.49 -5.67 11.66
CA LEU A 93 -4.01 -4.34 11.37
C LEU A 93 -3.99 -3.46 12.62
N TYR A 94 -4.49 -3.95 13.77
CA TYR A 94 -4.46 -3.22 15.02
C TYR A 94 -3.03 -2.91 15.51
N ALA A 95 -2.08 -3.84 15.34
CA ALA A 95 -0.68 -3.57 15.65
C ALA A 95 -0.09 -2.44 14.77
N ARG A 96 -0.45 -2.39 13.48
CA ARG A 96 -0.05 -1.29 12.58
C ARG A 96 -0.70 0.03 12.96
N ILE A 97 -1.98 0.02 13.32
CA ILE A 97 -2.69 1.20 13.83
C ILE A 97 -1.99 1.73 15.09
N ALA A 98 -1.67 0.85 16.05
CA ALA A 98 -0.99 1.25 17.28
C ALA A 98 0.39 1.89 16.99
N ALA A 99 1.18 1.29 16.10
CA ALA A 99 2.48 1.84 15.69
C ALA A 99 2.34 3.22 15.01
N ALA A 100 1.34 3.40 14.15
CA ALA A 100 1.07 4.68 13.50
C ALA A 100 0.63 5.76 14.50
N LEU A 101 -0.30 5.45 15.41
CA LEU A 101 -0.77 6.37 16.44
C LEU A 101 0.35 6.76 17.41
N HIS A 102 1.21 5.80 17.78
CA HIS A 102 2.39 6.09 18.59
C HIS A 102 3.34 7.05 17.87
N GLY A 103 3.67 6.79 16.59
CA GLY A 103 4.49 7.71 15.81
C GLY A 103 3.90 9.12 15.69
N LEU A 104 2.57 9.25 15.55
CA LEU A 104 1.89 10.54 15.53
C LEU A 104 1.96 11.27 16.88
N SER A 105 1.90 10.54 18.00
CA SER A 105 2.04 11.13 19.34
C SER A 105 3.41 11.78 19.58
N ASP A 106 4.45 11.27 18.90
CA ASP A 106 5.83 11.77 18.95
C ASP A 106 6.07 13.07 18.17
N LEU A 107 5.11 13.54 17.36
CA LEU A 107 5.24 14.77 16.58
C LEU A 107 5.34 16.02 17.46
N LYS A 108 4.60 16.08 18.57
CA LYS A 108 4.60 17.24 19.47
C LYS A 108 6.00 17.53 20.06
N PRO A 109 6.69 16.57 20.69
CA PRO A 109 8.05 16.80 21.17
C PRO A 109 9.04 17.05 20.01
N LEU A 110 8.87 16.40 18.85
CA LEU A 110 9.70 16.67 17.67
C LEU A 110 9.59 18.13 17.22
N ARG A 111 8.37 18.65 17.08
CA ARG A 111 8.10 20.04 16.67
C ARG A 111 8.77 21.05 17.60
N GLN A 112 8.73 20.81 18.91
CA GLN A 112 9.39 21.68 19.88
C GLN A 112 10.91 21.65 19.74
N GLN A 113 11.49 20.46 19.52
CA GLN A 113 12.92 20.32 19.27
C GLN A 113 13.34 21.02 17.96
N VAL A 114 12.55 20.89 16.89
CA VAL A 114 12.80 21.56 15.60
C VAL A 114 12.71 23.07 15.73
N GLN A 115 11.65 23.59 16.37
CA GLN A 115 11.45 25.03 16.57
C GLN A 115 12.62 25.66 17.33
N ASN A 116 13.14 24.97 18.34
CA ASN A 116 14.25 25.43 19.16
C ASN A 116 15.64 25.10 18.58
N LEU A 117 15.70 24.46 17.40
CA LEU A 117 16.94 23.95 16.80
C LEU A 117 17.74 23.03 17.74
N ALA A 118 17.03 22.31 18.61
CA ALA A 118 17.59 21.42 19.64
C ALA A 118 17.75 19.96 19.17
N VAL A 119 17.59 19.70 17.87
CA VAL A 119 17.74 18.39 17.23
C VAL A 119 18.60 18.55 15.97
N SER A 120 19.43 17.55 15.69
CA SER A 120 20.21 17.55 14.45
C SER A 120 19.31 17.35 13.24
N HIS A 121 19.75 17.83 12.07
CA HIS A 121 19.08 17.61 10.79
C HIS A 121 18.74 16.13 10.57
N ASP A 122 19.74 15.24 10.68
CA ASP A 122 19.57 13.81 10.39
C ASP A 122 18.57 13.15 11.35
N ALA A 123 18.62 13.49 12.64
CA ALA A 123 17.69 12.95 13.63
C ALA A 123 16.25 13.43 13.39
N ALA A 124 16.06 14.71 13.01
CA ALA A 124 14.74 15.22 12.68
C ALA A 124 14.17 14.54 11.43
N MET A 125 14.98 14.43 10.37
CA MET A 125 14.55 13.79 9.11
C MET A 125 14.22 12.32 9.32
N GLU A 126 15.02 11.55 10.07
CA GLU A 126 14.72 10.14 10.33
C GLU A 126 13.42 9.96 11.12
N ARG A 127 13.13 10.83 12.10
CA ARG A 127 11.86 10.75 12.85
C ARG A 127 10.65 11.00 11.94
N PHE A 128 10.70 11.99 11.05
CA PHE A 128 9.64 12.18 10.05
C PHE A 128 9.52 10.98 9.10
N ASN A 129 10.65 10.47 8.59
CA ASN A 129 10.68 9.32 7.70
C ASN A 129 10.05 8.08 8.38
N GLN A 130 10.38 7.83 9.64
CA GLN A 130 9.85 6.70 10.41
C GLN A 130 8.33 6.80 10.57
N ILE A 131 7.79 7.98 10.90
CA ILE A 131 6.34 8.19 11.03
C ILE A 131 5.64 7.94 9.69
N ILE A 132 6.17 8.50 8.59
CA ILE A 132 5.61 8.27 7.25
C ILE A 132 5.68 6.78 6.86
N ARG A 133 6.78 6.09 7.20
CA ARG A 133 6.95 4.65 6.95
C ARG A 133 5.88 3.83 7.68
N GLN A 134 5.54 4.17 8.93
CA GLN A 134 4.46 3.48 9.66
C GLN A 134 3.10 3.69 9.00
N LEU A 135 2.81 4.90 8.51
CA LEU A 135 1.57 5.18 7.79
C LEU A 135 1.49 4.43 6.45
N LEU A 136 2.59 4.35 5.69
CA LEU A 136 2.66 3.55 4.46
C LEU A 136 2.45 2.05 4.74
N ASN A 137 3.02 1.53 5.83
CA ASN A 137 2.81 0.15 6.27
C ASN A 137 1.34 -0.12 6.64
N LEU A 138 0.66 0.87 7.23
CA LEU A 138 -0.76 0.78 7.54
C LEU A 138 -1.62 0.73 6.27
N VAL A 139 -1.32 1.54 5.25
CA VAL A 139 -1.98 1.47 3.93
C VAL A 139 -1.84 0.07 3.33
N PHE A 140 -0.65 -0.51 3.40
CA PHE A 140 -0.40 -1.86 2.89
C PHE A 140 -1.24 -2.92 3.63
N GLU A 141 -1.26 -2.88 4.97
CA GLU A 141 -2.00 -3.85 5.76
C GLU A 141 -3.51 -3.70 5.58
N ALA A 142 -4.00 -2.47 5.46
CA ALA A 142 -5.40 -2.17 5.15
C ALA A 142 -5.79 -2.72 3.76
N ALA A 143 -4.89 -2.63 2.78
CA ALA A 143 -5.10 -3.12 1.42
C ALA A 143 -5.11 -4.66 1.28
N ASP A 144 -4.48 -5.39 2.22
CA ASP A 144 -4.32 -6.87 2.18
C ASP A 144 -5.67 -7.62 2.30
N THR A 145 -6.74 -6.94 2.72
CA THR A 145 -8.09 -7.52 2.84
C THR A 145 -8.85 -7.60 1.50
N ALA A 146 -8.31 -7.04 0.41
CA ALA A 146 -8.98 -7.05 -0.88
C ALA A 146 -8.98 -8.44 -1.53
N SER A 147 -10.14 -8.87 -2.04
CA SER A 147 -10.34 -10.14 -2.74
C SER A 147 -10.75 -9.98 -4.21
N ASP A 148 -10.71 -8.76 -4.75
CA ASP A 148 -11.01 -8.48 -6.16
C ASP A 148 -9.71 -8.10 -6.92
N PRO A 149 -9.37 -8.78 -8.03
CA PRO A 149 -8.11 -8.53 -8.73
C PRO A 149 -7.97 -7.12 -9.30
N GLN A 150 -9.07 -6.49 -9.76
CA GLN A 150 -8.99 -5.13 -10.31
C GLN A 150 -8.72 -4.11 -9.22
N VAL A 151 -9.26 -4.32 -8.02
CA VAL A 151 -8.96 -3.53 -6.84
C VAL A 151 -7.51 -3.77 -6.41
N SER A 152 -7.06 -5.02 -6.31
CA SER A 152 -5.66 -5.34 -5.96
C SER A 152 -4.66 -4.70 -6.92
N ARG A 153 -4.94 -4.68 -8.22
CA ARG A 153 -4.15 -3.96 -9.23
C ARG A 153 -4.09 -2.46 -8.94
N ALA A 154 -5.22 -1.83 -8.67
CA ALA A 154 -5.27 -0.40 -8.33
C ALA A 154 -4.50 -0.10 -7.04
N LEU A 155 -4.60 -0.95 -6.03
CA LEU A 155 -3.86 -0.85 -4.77
C LEU A 155 -2.34 -0.99 -4.98
N ILE A 156 -1.88 -1.93 -5.82
CA ILE A 156 -0.45 -2.05 -6.17
C ILE A 156 0.05 -0.77 -6.84
N ALA A 157 -0.71 -0.23 -7.79
CA ALA A 157 -0.34 1.01 -8.49
C ALA A 157 -0.23 2.17 -7.50
N MET A 158 -1.26 2.36 -6.66
CA MET A 158 -1.31 3.40 -5.63
C MET A 158 -0.14 3.27 -4.64
N PHE A 159 0.07 2.08 -4.03
CA PHE A 159 1.14 1.86 -3.06
C PHE A 159 2.54 2.04 -3.66
N SER A 160 2.76 1.57 -4.90
CA SER A 160 4.03 1.80 -5.59
C SER A 160 4.28 3.29 -5.81
N PHE A 161 3.25 4.03 -6.21
CA PHE A 161 3.36 5.46 -6.47
C PHE A 161 3.59 6.26 -5.18
N MET A 162 2.85 5.96 -4.11
CA MET A 162 3.01 6.58 -2.78
C MET A 162 4.42 6.41 -2.22
N GLN A 163 5.02 5.22 -2.35
CA GLN A 163 6.42 4.99 -1.96
C GLN A 163 7.39 5.80 -2.83
N GLY A 164 7.18 5.82 -4.15
CA GLY A 164 8.00 6.65 -5.04
C GLY A 164 7.94 8.13 -4.67
N LYS A 165 6.76 8.63 -4.31
CA LYS A 165 6.55 10.00 -3.79
C LYS A 165 7.30 10.23 -2.48
N GLU A 166 7.24 9.28 -1.57
CA GLU A 166 7.97 9.38 -0.30
C GLU A 166 9.49 9.43 -0.50
N LEU A 167 10.04 8.57 -1.36
CA LEU A 167 11.46 8.57 -1.70
C LEU A 167 11.89 9.87 -2.40
N ALA A 168 11.04 10.46 -3.25
CA ALA A 168 11.28 11.78 -3.84
C ALA A 168 11.24 12.90 -2.76
N GLY A 169 10.42 12.74 -1.73
CA GLY A 169 10.40 13.64 -0.58
C GLY A 169 11.66 13.56 0.28
N GLN A 170 12.24 12.36 0.44
CA GLN A 170 13.54 12.15 1.09
C GLN A 170 14.68 12.70 0.24
N GLU A 171 14.63 12.51 -1.08
CA GLU A 171 15.59 13.11 -2.02
C GLU A 171 15.61 14.63 -1.88
N ARG A 172 14.43 15.26 -1.84
CA ARG A 172 14.30 16.70 -1.60
C ARG A 172 15.00 17.10 -0.30
N ALA A 173 14.79 16.34 0.79
CA ALA A 173 15.36 16.64 2.09
C ALA A 173 16.90 16.57 2.08
N THR A 174 17.45 15.43 1.67
CA THR A 174 18.90 15.20 1.55
C THR A 174 19.57 16.19 0.61
N GLY A 175 18.93 16.48 -0.53
CA GLY A 175 19.43 17.47 -1.48
C GLY A 175 19.50 18.87 -0.91
N SER A 176 18.45 19.31 -0.18
CA SER A 176 18.43 20.64 0.43
C SER A 176 19.54 20.81 1.46
N ALA A 177 19.84 19.77 2.25
CA ALA A 177 20.93 19.79 3.21
C ALA A 177 22.30 19.92 2.55
N GLY A 178 22.56 19.17 1.46
CA GLY A 178 23.83 19.26 0.74
C GLY A 178 24.02 20.61 0.03
N PHE A 179 22.98 21.15 -0.61
CA PHE A 179 23.03 22.49 -1.18
C PHE A 179 23.24 23.57 -0.10
N ALA A 180 22.66 23.40 1.10
CA ALA A 180 22.78 24.38 2.18
C ALA A 180 24.17 24.37 2.81
N ALA A 181 24.82 23.21 2.82
CA ALA A 181 26.21 23.09 3.21
C ALA A 181 27.21 23.57 2.13
N GLY A 182 26.73 23.89 0.91
CA GLY A 182 27.56 24.27 -0.23
C GLY A 182 28.35 23.12 -0.86
N ALA A 183 28.28 21.91 -0.30
CA ALA A 183 28.92 20.71 -0.80
C ALA A 183 28.18 19.45 -0.32
N PHE A 184 28.28 18.38 -1.12
CA PHE A 184 27.72 17.08 -0.78
C PHE A 184 28.80 16.16 -0.21
N SER A 185 28.53 15.54 0.94
CA SER A 185 29.39 14.48 1.44
C SER A 185 29.27 13.21 0.58
N ALA A 186 30.31 12.37 0.58
CA ALA A 186 30.28 11.11 -0.15
C ALA A 186 29.13 10.18 0.29
N VAL A 187 28.69 10.29 1.54
CA VAL A 187 27.52 9.57 2.06
C VAL A 187 26.25 10.13 1.43
N GLN A 188 26.04 11.46 1.48
CA GLN A 188 24.84 12.10 0.90
C GLN A 188 24.71 11.86 -0.60
N SER A 189 25.81 11.93 -1.37
CA SER A 189 25.77 11.64 -2.81
C SER A 189 25.37 10.19 -3.09
N LYS A 190 25.87 9.22 -2.29
CA LYS A 190 25.44 7.81 -2.39
C LYS A 190 23.96 7.64 -2.03
N THR A 191 23.51 8.30 -0.96
CA THR A 191 22.09 8.32 -0.55
C THR A 191 21.19 8.81 -1.66
N LEU A 192 21.54 9.94 -2.30
CA LEU A 192 20.76 10.48 -3.41
C LEU A 192 20.66 9.51 -4.59
N VAL A 193 21.79 8.89 -4.99
CA VAL A 193 21.78 7.87 -6.05
C VAL A 193 20.84 6.72 -5.68
N ALA A 194 20.94 6.19 -4.46
CA ALA A 194 20.10 5.10 -3.98
C ALA A 194 18.61 5.47 -3.95
N LEU A 195 18.27 6.70 -3.54
CA LEU A 195 16.90 7.19 -3.52
C LEU A 195 16.33 7.30 -4.94
N ILE A 196 17.09 7.85 -5.90
CA ILE A 196 16.67 7.99 -7.29
C ILE A 196 16.46 6.61 -7.95
N GLU A 197 17.36 5.65 -7.70
CA GLU A 197 17.19 4.27 -8.18
C GLU A 197 15.96 3.57 -7.59
N GLN A 198 15.66 3.81 -6.31
CA GLN A 198 14.48 3.25 -5.63
C GLN A 198 13.19 3.85 -6.19
N GLN A 199 13.16 5.17 -6.41
CA GLN A 199 12.04 5.85 -7.05
C GLN A 199 11.72 5.23 -8.42
N GLN A 200 12.75 5.03 -9.26
CA GLN A 200 12.54 4.45 -10.59
C GLN A 200 11.89 3.07 -10.52
N ARG A 201 12.30 2.21 -9.59
CA ARG A 201 11.68 0.89 -9.39
C ARG A 201 10.22 1.00 -8.98
N CYS A 202 9.89 1.92 -8.07
CA CYS A 202 8.53 2.22 -7.68
C CYS A 202 7.67 2.64 -8.89
N PHE A 203 8.17 3.56 -9.73
CA PHE A 203 7.43 4.06 -10.89
C PHE A 203 7.32 3.05 -12.03
N VAL A 204 8.29 2.15 -12.19
CA VAL A 204 8.19 1.02 -13.13
C VAL A 204 7.05 0.09 -12.70
N THR A 205 6.97 -0.31 -11.43
CA THR A 205 5.86 -1.14 -10.98
C THR A 205 4.53 -0.39 -11.07
N PHE A 206 4.46 0.86 -10.64
CA PHE A 206 3.26 1.69 -10.83
C PHE A 206 2.81 1.66 -12.30
N SER A 207 3.73 1.83 -13.24
CA SER A 207 3.40 1.89 -14.66
C SER A 207 2.84 0.59 -15.23
N GLN A 208 3.19 -0.56 -14.64
CA GLN A 208 2.66 -1.87 -15.04
C GLN A 208 1.19 -2.06 -14.63
N PHE A 209 0.78 -1.45 -13.52
CA PHE A 209 -0.53 -1.70 -12.90
C PHE A 209 -1.52 -0.54 -13.02
N ALA A 210 -1.05 0.69 -13.19
CA ALA A 210 -1.87 1.90 -13.26
C ALA A 210 -2.84 1.92 -14.45
N ASP A 211 -3.91 2.70 -14.31
CA ASP A 211 -4.84 3.01 -15.40
C ASP A 211 -4.27 4.05 -16.38
N THR A 212 -4.85 4.13 -17.56
CA THR A 212 -4.38 5.01 -18.65
C THR A 212 -4.37 6.49 -18.28
N GLN A 213 -5.36 6.96 -17.52
CA GLN A 213 -5.46 8.38 -17.13
C GLN A 213 -4.33 8.75 -16.16
N SER A 214 -4.11 7.91 -15.14
CA SER A 214 -3.00 8.08 -14.19
C SER A 214 -1.63 8.03 -14.88
N LEU A 215 -1.45 7.14 -15.86
CA LEU A 215 -0.23 7.06 -16.66
C LEU A 215 0.02 8.32 -17.50
N GLN A 216 -1.03 8.90 -18.07
CA GLN A 216 -0.91 10.13 -18.88
C GLN A 216 -0.50 11.32 -18.01
N LEU A 217 -1.13 11.50 -16.84
CA LEU A 217 -0.74 12.54 -15.89
C LEU A 217 0.72 12.38 -15.44
N TRP A 218 1.14 11.15 -15.15
CA TRP A 218 2.52 10.86 -14.78
C TRP A 218 3.52 11.19 -15.89
N ARG A 219 3.23 10.84 -17.15
CA ARG A 219 4.11 11.14 -18.29
C ARG A 219 4.32 12.65 -18.46
N THR A 220 3.25 13.44 -18.41
CA THR A 220 3.35 14.90 -18.50
C THR A 220 4.19 15.50 -17.38
N LEU A 221 4.07 14.96 -16.16
CA LEU A 221 4.89 15.40 -15.04
C LEU A 221 6.37 15.03 -15.22
N ALA A 222 6.67 13.80 -15.64
CA ALA A 222 8.03 13.30 -15.81
C ALA A 222 8.80 14.02 -16.94
N GLU A 223 8.11 14.48 -17.98
CA GLU A 223 8.71 15.26 -19.07
C GLU A 223 9.20 16.65 -18.63
N ALA A 224 8.67 17.20 -17.52
CA ALA A 224 9.03 18.52 -17.01
C ALA A 224 10.28 18.55 -16.11
N ASP A 225 10.98 17.43 -15.94
CA ASP A 225 12.02 17.23 -14.91
C ASP A 225 13.46 17.65 -15.32
N SER A 226 13.67 18.24 -16.50
CA SER A 226 15.04 18.44 -17.06
C SER A 226 15.98 19.24 -16.16
N GLU A 227 15.47 20.23 -15.41
CA GLU A 227 16.27 21.01 -14.47
C GLU A 227 16.57 20.24 -13.18
N ILE A 228 15.63 19.41 -12.72
CA ILE A 228 15.84 18.52 -11.57
C ILE A 228 16.98 17.54 -11.89
N GLU A 229 16.99 16.96 -13.09
CA GLU A 229 18.07 16.08 -13.54
C GLU A 229 19.43 16.77 -13.59
N ARG A 230 19.48 18.06 -13.95
CA ARG A 230 20.71 18.84 -13.91
C ARG A 230 21.22 18.98 -12.47
N LEU A 231 20.35 19.33 -11.53
CA LEU A 231 20.72 19.46 -10.11
C LEU A 231 21.08 18.11 -9.46
N ARG A 232 20.40 17.02 -9.83
CA ARG A 232 20.74 15.65 -9.43
C ARG A 232 22.17 15.31 -9.81
N ARG A 233 22.60 15.61 -11.05
CA ARG A 233 23.99 15.39 -11.48
C ARG A 233 25.00 16.15 -10.62
N VAL A 234 24.74 17.42 -10.32
CA VAL A 234 25.62 18.23 -9.46
C VAL A 234 25.75 17.60 -8.07
N ALA A 235 24.62 17.20 -7.48
CA ALA A 235 24.58 16.60 -6.15
C ALA A 235 25.27 15.22 -6.10
N CYS A 236 25.09 14.40 -7.12
CA CYS A 236 25.70 13.07 -7.22
C CYS A 236 27.21 13.12 -7.51
N MET A 237 27.69 14.16 -8.21
CA MET A 237 29.12 14.35 -8.50
C MET A 237 29.91 15.00 -7.35
N GLY A 238 29.24 15.47 -6.30
CA GLY A 238 29.90 16.10 -5.14
C GLY A 238 30.57 17.45 -5.47
N SER A 239 30.10 18.15 -6.51
CA SER A 239 30.66 19.44 -6.91
C SER A 239 30.32 20.54 -5.89
N LYS A 240 31.15 21.58 -5.79
CA LYS A 240 30.82 22.78 -5.00
C LYS A 240 29.56 23.45 -5.56
N THR A 241 28.70 23.91 -4.66
CA THR A 241 27.41 24.53 -4.99
C THR A 241 27.30 25.91 -4.35
N ASP A 242 26.58 26.79 -5.03
CA ASP A 242 26.20 28.11 -4.53
C ASP A 242 24.97 28.01 -3.62
N GLU A 243 24.85 28.90 -2.63
CA GLU A 243 23.73 28.93 -1.66
C GLU A 243 22.37 29.11 -2.34
N SER A 244 22.33 29.76 -3.51
CA SER A 244 21.12 29.90 -4.34
C SER A 244 20.51 28.55 -4.78
N GLY A 245 21.32 27.47 -4.76
CA GLY A 245 20.90 26.13 -5.14
C GLY A 245 19.85 25.51 -4.23
N VAL A 246 19.85 25.84 -2.93
CA VAL A 246 18.94 25.22 -1.94
C VAL A 246 17.49 25.54 -2.24
N LEU A 247 17.17 26.83 -2.37
CA LEU A 247 15.80 27.28 -2.59
C LEU A 247 15.30 26.83 -3.95
N ARG A 248 16.17 26.85 -4.97
CA ARG A 248 15.81 26.36 -6.30
C ARG A 248 15.49 24.86 -6.30
N TRP A 249 16.37 24.06 -5.69
CA TRP A 249 16.16 22.62 -5.50
C TRP A 249 14.86 22.33 -4.76
N PHE A 250 14.66 22.99 -3.61
CA PHE A 250 13.48 22.81 -2.79
C PHE A 250 12.19 23.16 -3.56
N GLN A 251 12.16 24.28 -4.28
CA GLN A 251 11.00 24.71 -5.06
C GLN A 251 10.66 23.74 -6.19
N LEU A 252 11.66 23.30 -6.96
CA LEU A 252 11.46 22.36 -8.08
C LEU A 252 10.93 21.02 -7.58
N LEU A 253 11.54 20.44 -6.55
CA LEU A 253 11.10 19.17 -5.99
C LEU A 253 9.75 19.30 -5.27
N THR A 254 9.45 20.45 -4.66
CA THR A 254 8.11 20.69 -4.08
C THR A 254 7.04 20.72 -5.17
N LYS A 255 7.27 21.45 -6.27
CA LYS A 255 6.36 21.45 -7.43
C LYS A 255 6.17 20.04 -8.01
N ARG A 256 7.24 19.26 -8.09
CA ARG A 256 7.17 17.84 -8.52
C ARG A 256 6.30 17.03 -7.56
N LEU A 257 6.51 17.13 -6.25
CA LEU A 257 5.73 16.40 -5.24
C LEU A 257 4.24 16.79 -5.24
N ASP A 258 3.93 18.06 -5.49
CA ASP A 258 2.53 18.52 -5.64
C ASP A 258 1.89 17.92 -6.91
N GLY A 259 2.64 17.89 -8.03
CA GLY A 259 2.21 17.18 -9.23
C GLY A 259 2.02 15.68 -9.01
N MET A 260 2.90 15.05 -8.23
CA MET A 260 2.76 13.64 -7.83
C MET A 260 1.52 13.44 -6.97
N LYS A 261 1.19 14.37 -6.06
CA LYS A 261 -0.03 14.29 -5.27
C LYS A 261 -1.28 14.27 -6.15
N ALA A 262 -1.31 15.05 -7.23
CA ALA A 262 -2.43 15.01 -8.18
C ALA A 262 -2.58 13.64 -8.87
N VAL A 263 -1.47 12.96 -9.20
CA VAL A 263 -1.51 11.59 -9.75
C VAL A 263 -2.02 10.59 -8.70
N GLU A 264 -1.58 10.74 -7.45
CA GLU A 264 -2.04 9.91 -6.33
C GLU A 264 -3.55 10.09 -6.05
N ASP A 265 -4.05 11.33 -6.08
CA ASP A 265 -5.49 11.62 -5.95
C ASP A 265 -6.30 10.96 -7.07
N GLN A 266 -5.76 10.94 -8.30
CA GLN A 266 -6.39 10.22 -9.41
C GLN A 266 -6.39 8.71 -9.18
N LEU A 267 -5.30 8.13 -8.67
CA LEU A 267 -5.25 6.70 -8.34
C LEU A 267 -6.27 6.32 -7.25
N GLU A 268 -6.42 7.16 -6.23
CA GLU A 268 -7.43 7.01 -5.18
C GLU A 268 -8.84 7.05 -5.76
N ASN A 269 -9.13 8.01 -6.64
CA ASN A 269 -10.41 8.10 -7.34
C ASN A 269 -10.69 6.85 -8.18
N THR A 270 -9.71 6.37 -8.95
CA THR A 270 -9.82 5.13 -9.72
C THR A 270 -10.11 3.93 -8.81
N LEU A 271 -9.41 3.80 -7.68
CA LEU A 271 -9.64 2.74 -6.69
C LEU A 271 -11.09 2.77 -6.18
N MET A 272 -11.56 3.94 -5.73
CA MET A 272 -12.91 4.10 -5.20
C MET A 272 -13.99 3.84 -6.25
N GLN A 273 -13.77 4.26 -7.51
CA GLN A 273 -14.67 3.98 -8.62
C GLN A 273 -14.73 2.48 -8.95
N ARG A 274 -13.60 1.76 -8.90
CA ARG A 274 -13.55 0.30 -9.09
C ARG A 274 -14.31 -0.42 -7.99
N CYS A 275 -14.09 -0.07 -6.73
CA CYS A 275 -14.85 -0.62 -5.60
C CYS A 275 -16.36 -0.44 -5.80
N ARG A 276 -16.82 0.79 -6.12
CA ARG A 276 -18.24 1.08 -6.35
C ARG A 276 -18.81 0.31 -7.55
N SER A 277 -18.06 0.21 -8.64
CA SER A 277 -18.50 -0.50 -9.84
C SER A 277 -18.61 -2.01 -9.61
N THR A 278 -17.68 -2.59 -8.84
CA THR A 278 -17.74 -4.01 -8.48
C THR A 278 -18.90 -4.31 -7.53
N ILE A 279 -19.18 -3.43 -6.56
CA ILE A 279 -20.39 -3.52 -5.71
C ILE A 279 -21.65 -3.49 -6.58
N LYS A 280 -21.80 -2.50 -7.46
CA LYS A 280 -22.96 -2.40 -8.36
C LYS A 280 -23.15 -3.62 -9.26
N ARG A 281 -22.07 -4.20 -9.77
CA ARG A 281 -22.14 -5.44 -10.59
C ARG A 281 -22.57 -6.64 -9.75
N ALA A 282 -22.11 -6.74 -8.52
CA ALA A 282 -22.51 -7.80 -7.60
C ALA A 282 -23.98 -7.66 -7.19
N GLU A 283 -24.45 -6.43 -6.92
CA GLU A 283 -25.84 -6.11 -6.59
C GLU A 283 -26.78 -6.24 -7.81
N ALA A 284 -26.36 -5.85 -9.02
CA ALA A 284 -27.20 -5.98 -10.22
C ALA A 284 -27.41 -7.45 -10.66
N ALA A 285 -26.50 -8.35 -10.25
CA ALA A 285 -26.69 -9.79 -10.42
C ALA A 285 -27.78 -10.35 -9.49
N ASP A 286 -28.30 -9.58 -8.51
CA ASP A 286 -29.50 -9.94 -7.73
C ASP A 286 -30.78 -9.94 -8.58
N ALA A 287 -30.75 -9.48 -9.83
CA ALA A 287 -31.85 -9.70 -10.79
C ALA A 287 -32.02 -11.17 -11.22
N LEU A 288 -31.37 -12.11 -10.52
CA LEU A 288 -31.68 -13.54 -10.48
C LEU A 288 -32.82 -13.88 -9.48
N ASP A 289 -33.46 -12.86 -8.89
CA ASP A 289 -34.73 -12.98 -8.17
C ASP A 289 -35.82 -13.73 -8.98
N ASP A 290 -35.71 -13.78 -10.31
CA ASP A 290 -36.56 -14.60 -11.19
C ASP A 290 -36.42 -16.12 -10.90
N ILE A 291 -35.25 -16.62 -10.51
CA ILE A 291 -35.06 -18.05 -10.21
C ILE A 291 -35.63 -18.42 -8.83
N SER A 292 -35.48 -17.52 -7.85
CA SER A 292 -36.06 -17.67 -6.51
C SER A 292 -37.58 -17.60 -6.54
N GLN A 293 -38.16 -16.70 -7.34
CA GLN A 293 -39.61 -16.63 -7.58
C GLN A 293 -40.12 -17.90 -8.28
N HIS A 294 -39.37 -18.46 -9.23
CA HIS A 294 -39.74 -19.72 -9.89
C HIS A 294 -39.66 -20.96 -8.98
N LEU A 295 -38.87 -20.94 -7.91
CA LEU A 295 -38.79 -22.04 -6.93
C LEU A 295 -40.02 -22.14 -6.01
N HIS A 296 -40.66 -21.01 -5.69
CA HIS A 296 -41.92 -21.03 -4.93
C HIS A 296 -43.10 -21.63 -5.72
N THR A 297 -42.97 -21.75 -7.05
CA THR A 297 -43.96 -22.39 -7.93
C THR A 297 -43.70 -23.89 -8.19
N ILE A 298 -42.59 -24.47 -7.71
CA ILE A 298 -42.26 -25.89 -7.98
C ILE A 298 -42.75 -26.76 -6.82
N ASN A 299 -43.75 -27.59 -7.13
CA ASN A 299 -44.38 -28.52 -6.20
C ASN A 299 -43.37 -29.61 -5.73
N PRO A 300 -43.10 -29.77 -4.42
CA PRO A 300 -42.06 -30.65 -3.88
C PRO A 300 -42.32 -32.17 -4.03
N GLN A 301 -43.33 -32.60 -4.77
CA GLN A 301 -43.77 -34.00 -4.85
C GLN A 301 -43.13 -34.83 -5.98
N GLN A 302 -42.24 -34.27 -6.82
CA GLN A 302 -41.55 -35.04 -7.86
C GLN A 302 -40.04 -35.09 -7.59
N GLY A 303 -39.61 -36.13 -6.89
CA GLY A 303 -38.21 -36.47 -6.73
C GLY A 303 -37.66 -37.09 -8.02
N PHE A 304 -36.59 -36.50 -8.58
CA PHE A 304 -35.79 -37.11 -9.63
C PHE A 304 -34.33 -37.10 -9.17
N SER A 305 -33.65 -38.25 -9.23
CA SER A 305 -32.20 -38.31 -9.00
C SER A 305 -31.47 -38.03 -10.32
N LEU A 306 -30.49 -37.12 -10.27
CA LEU A 306 -29.66 -36.78 -11.42
C LEU A 306 -28.35 -37.57 -11.33
N TYR A 307 -28.15 -38.52 -12.23
CA TYR A 307 -26.87 -39.21 -12.37
C TYR A 307 -25.90 -38.31 -13.15
N VAL A 308 -24.85 -37.81 -12.50
CA VAL A 308 -23.79 -37.02 -13.15
C VAL A 308 -22.58 -37.92 -13.38
N GLY A 309 -22.47 -38.49 -14.59
CA GLY A 309 -21.24 -39.12 -15.04
C GLY A 309 -20.29 -38.07 -15.61
N GLY A 310 -19.07 -37.97 -15.06
CA GLY A 310 -17.95 -37.27 -15.71
C GLY A 310 -17.33 -36.05 -15.01
N ALA A 311 -17.44 -35.90 -13.69
CA ALA A 311 -16.65 -34.90 -12.95
C ALA A 311 -15.36 -35.56 -12.40
N GLY A 312 -14.23 -35.41 -13.10
CA GLY A 312 -12.91 -35.98 -12.73
C GLY A 312 -12.24 -35.38 -11.50
N TRP A 313 -13.01 -34.78 -10.58
CA TRP A 313 -12.55 -34.18 -9.32
C TRP A 313 -13.16 -34.87 -8.08
N LEU A 314 -13.96 -35.92 -8.28
CA LEU A 314 -14.41 -36.81 -7.21
C LEU A 314 -13.65 -38.12 -7.37
N GLU A 315 -12.87 -38.50 -6.36
CA GLU A 315 -12.36 -39.87 -6.22
C GLU A 315 -13.53 -40.86 -6.39
N GLU A 316 -13.23 -42.04 -6.97
CA GLU A 316 -14.13 -43.04 -7.59
C GLU A 316 -15.31 -43.60 -6.76
N HIS A 317 -15.74 -42.96 -5.68
CA HIS A 317 -16.90 -43.38 -4.90
C HIS A 317 -18.13 -42.55 -5.30
N SER A 318 -18.99 -43.21 -6.08
CA SER A 318 -20.32 -42.77 -6.50
C SER A 318 -21.12 -42.15 -5.34
N THR A 319 -21.23 -40.84 -5.31
CA THR A 319 -22.13 -40.13 -4.40
C THR A 319 -23.33 -39.63 -5.19
N THR A 320 -24.46 -40.28 -5.00
CA THR A 320 -25.77 -39.78 -5.43
C THR A 320 -26.06 -38.49 -4.67
N LEU A 321 -26.01 -37.35 -5.35
CA LEU A 321 -26.51 -36.08 -4.79
C LEU A 321 -28.04 -36.13 -4.80
N ASP A 322 -28.63 -36.42 -3.64
CA ASP A 322 -30.08 -36.25 -3.43
C ASP A 322 -30.42 -34.78 -3.65
N THR A 323 -30.99 -34.52 -4.83
CA THR A 323 -31.49 -33.21 -5.21
C THR A 323 -32.95 -33.18 -4.76
N GLU A 324 -33.21 -32.60 -3.59
CA GLU A 324 -34.55 -32.38 -3.01
C GLU A 324 -35.47 -31.62 -4.00
N GLY A 325 -36.03 -32.30 -5.01
CA GLY A 325 -37.09 -31.79 -5.89
C GLY A 325 -36.69 -30.80 -6.99
N VAL A 326 -35.41 -30.73 -7.39
CA VAL A 326 -34.97 -29.84 -8.48
C VAL A 326 -35.10 -30.56 -9.83
N SER A 327 -35.83 -29.99 -10.79
CA SER A 327 -35.96 -30.57 -12.14
C SER A 327 -34.57 -30.82 -12.78
N PRO A 328 -34.38 -31.87 -13.60
CA PRO A 328 -33.06 -32.23 -14.13
C PRO A 328 -32.41 -31.12 -15.00
N GLN A 329 -33.21 -30.20 -15.54
CA GLN A 329 -32.74 -29.02 -16.26
C GLN A 329 -32.23 -27.94 -15.29
N LEU A 330 -32.90 -27.73 -14.15
CA LEU A 330 -32.45 -26.82 -13.10
C LEU A 330 -31.20 -27.36 -12.38
N GLY A 331 -31.10 -28.68 -12.18
CA GLY A 331 -29.91 -29.32 -11.60
C GLY A 331 -28.66 -29.11 -12.48
N ARG A 332 -28.78 -29.27 -13.81
CA ARG A 332 -27.70 -28.96 -14.76
C ARG A 332 -27.38 -27.46 -14.81
N SER A 333 -28.39 -26.60 -14.71
CA SER A 333 -28.18 -25.14 -14.66
C SER A 333 -27.42 -24.73 -13.39
N VAL A 334 -27.83 -25.22 -12.21
CA VAL A 334 -27.14 -24.96 -10.93
C VAL A 334 -25.72 -25.53 -10.94
N LEU A 335 -25.50 -26.74 -11.46
CA LEU A 335 -24.15 -27.30 -11.60
C LEU A 335 -23.27 -26.47 -12.55
N SER A 336 -23.82 -26.00 -13.66
CA SER A 336 -23.09 -25.12 -14.59
C SER A 336 -22.73 -23.78 -13.95
N LEU A 337 -23.63 -23.21 -13.13
CA LEU A 337 -23.39 -21.99 -12.37
C LEU A 337 -22.32 -22.19 -11.28
N ILE A 338 -22.35 -23.32 -10.58
CA ILE A 338 -21.31 -23.69 -9.60
C ILE A 338 -19.95 -23.84 -10.29
N GLN A 339 -19.90 -24.53 -11.43
CA GLN A 339 -18.67 -24.73 -12.19
C GLN A 339 -18.12 -23.39 -12.73
N GLN A 340 -18.99 -22.54 -13.28
CA GLN A 340 -18.61 -21.20 -13.73
C GLN A 340 -18.12 -20.33 -12.57
N GLN A 341 -18.76 -20.41 -11.41
CA GLN A 341 -18.35 -19.70 -10.20
C GLN A 341 -17.00 -20.22 -9.68
N ALA A 342 -16.78 -21.53 -9.65
CA ALA A 342 -15.52 -22.13 -9.22
C ALA A 342 -14.36 -21.73 -10.15
N GLN A 343 -14.56 -21.79 -11.48
CA GLN A 343 -13.56 -21.34 -12.45
C GLN A 343 -13.25 -19.85 -12.31
N ARG A 344 -14.28 -19.01 -12.13
CA ARG A 344 -14.10 -17.58 -11.88
C ARG A 344 -13.30 -17.32 -10.60
N LEU A 345 -13.66 -17.98 -9.50
CA LEU A 345 -12.98 -17.82 -8.21
C LEU A 345 -11.53 -18.30 -8.28
N GLN A 346 -11.25 -19.41 -8.97
CA GLN A 346 -9.89 -19.92 -9.16
C GLN A 346 -9.04 -18.93 -9.97
N ALA A 347 -9.56 -18.43 -11.10
CA ALA A 347 -8.84 -17.44 -11.91
C ALA A 347 -8.57 -16.14 -11.12
N GLN A 348 -9.55 -15.67 -10.32
CA GLN A 348 -9.35 -14.54 -9.42
C GLN A 348 -8.31 -14.84 -8.35
N ALA A 349 -8.32 -16.05 -7.76
CA ALA A 349 -7.36 -16.45 -6.74
C ALA A 349 -5.92 -16.51 -7.29
N ASP A 350 -5.71 -17.05 -8.49
CA ASP A 350 -4.40 -17.13 -9.13
C ASP A 350 -3.85 -15.73 -9.45
N GLU A 351 -4.70 -14.84 -9.97
CA GLU A 351 -4.33 -13.44 -10.23
C GLU A 351 -3.99 -12.70 -8.93
N LEU A 352 -4.80 -12.87 -7.89
CA LEU A 352 -4.54 -12.30 -6.55
C LEU A 352 -3.27 -12.86 -5.93
N ALA A 353 -2.97 -14.15 -6.10
CA ALA A 353 -1.75 -14.77 -5.57
C ALA A 353 -0.50 -14.13 -6.19
N MET A 354 -0.49 -13.93 -7.51
CA MET A 354 0.59 -13.24 -8.21
C MET A 354 0.74 -11.78 -7.77
N MET A 355 -0.37 -11.06 -7.63
CA MET A 355 -0.40 -9.68 -7.16
C MET A 355 0.08 -9.55 -5.70
N ARG A 356 -0.41 -10.42 -4.82
CA ARG A 356 -0.01 -10.47 -3.41
C ARG A 356 1.45 -10.88 -3.25
N ALA A 357 2.00 -11.75 -4.09
CA ALA A 357 3.42 -12.06 -4.07
C ALA A 357 4.26 -10.79 -4.28
N THR A 358 3.90 -9.96 -5.27
CA THR A 358 4.58 -8.69 -5.55
C THR A 358 4.51 -7.71 -4.36
N LEU A 359 3.37 -7.68 -3.68
CA LEU A 359 3.18 -6.87 -2.47
C LEU A 359 3.96 -7.44 -1.27
N ASN A 360 3.89 -8.75 -1.05
CA ASN A 360 4.51 -9.43 0.08
C ASN A 360 6.04 -9.41 0.00
N ASP A 361 6.62 -9.54 -1.20
CA ASP A 361 8.06 -9.37 -1.43
C ASP A 361 8.55 -8.03 -0.88
N ARG A 362 7.77 -6.96 -1.09
CA ARG A 362 8.11 -5.62 -0.59
C ARG A 362 7.99 -5.53 0.92
N LYS A 363 6.91 -6.08 1.48
CA LYS A 363 6.72 -6.16 2.93
C LYS A 363 7.88 -6.89 3.60
N GLN A 364 8.31 -8.02 3.04
CA GLN A 364 9.44 -8.80 3.55
C GLN A 364 10.75 -8.00 3.48
N ILE A 365 10.98 -7.28 2.39
CA ILE A 365 12.15 -6.39 2.27
C ILE A 365 12.12 -5.29 3.34
N ASP A 366 10.99 -4.62 3.55
CA ASP A 366 10.87 -3.56 4.57
C ASP A 366 11.01 -4.11 6.00
N GLN A 367 10.46 -5.29 6.28
CA GLN A 367 10.63 -5.95 7.57
C GLN A 367 12.08 -6.37 7.80
N ALA A 368 12.76 -6.92 6.79
CA ALA A 368 14.16 -7.29 6.89
C ALA A 368 15.06 -6.05 7.08
N LYS A 369 14.75 -4.94 6.39
CA LYS A 369 15.42 -3.65 6.63
C LYS A 369 15.21 -3.18 8.07
N ALA A 370 13.98 -3.17 8.56
CA ALA A 370 13.67 -2.75 9.93
C ALA A 370 14.38 -3.63 10.97
N LEU A 371 14.47 -4.94 10.72
CA LEU A 371 15.19 -5.87 11.58
C LEU A 371 16.70 -5.56 11.60
N LEU A 372 17.29 -5.32 10.43
CA LEU A 372 18.70 -4.91 10.31
C LEU A 372 18.96 -3.59 11.01
N MET A 373 18.07 -2.60 10.87
CA MET A 373 18.17 -1.32 11.57
C MET A 373 18.15 -1.51 13.09
N ASN A 374 17.26 -2.37 13.60
CA ASN A 374 17.16 -2.65 15.04
C ASN A 374 18.40 -3.38 15.59
N HIS A 375 18.91 -4.39 14.87
CA HIS A 375 20.04 -5.20 15.35
C HIS A 375 21.41 -4.56 15.12
N HIS A 376 21.58 -3.81 14.02
CA HIS A 376 22.87 -3.23 13.63
C HIS A 376 22.96 -1.71 13.84
N GLN A 377 21.90 -1.07 14.37
CA GLN A 377 21.82 0.39 14.54
C GLN A 377 22.22 1.16 13.27
N CYS A 378 21.90 0.59 12.11
CA CYS A 378 22.28 1.14 10.82
C CYS A 378 21.13 1.97 10.24
N SER A 379 21.46 2.94 9.38
CA SER A 379 20.43 3.70 8.66
C SER A 379 19.70 2.80 7.66
N GLU A 380 18.48 3.17 7.28
CA GLU A 380 17.67 2.38 6.32
C GLU A 380 18.44 2.06 5.03
N GLU A 381 19.25 3.01 4.56
CA GLU A 381 20.05 2.84 3.36
C GLU A 381 21.16 1.79 3.53
N GLN A 382 21.83 1.78 4.68
CA GLN A 382 22.85 0.78 5.00
C GLN A 382 22.22 -0.62 5.11
N ALA A 383 21.03 -0.73 5.72
CA ALA A 383 20.27 -1.98 5.79
C ALA A 383 19.86 -2.52 4.41
N TRP A 384 19.50 -1.63 3.47
CA TRP A 384 19.19 -2.04 2.11
C TRP A 384 20.44 -2.47 1.33
N GLN A 385 21.56 -1.76 1.49
CA GLN A 385 22.83 -2.11 0.84
C GLN A 385 23.36 -3.46 1.34
N THR A 386 23.24 -3.76 2.63
CA THR A 386 23.63 -5.07 3.17
C THR A 386 22.74 -6.18 2.61
N LEU A 387 21.42 -6.00 2.56
CA LEU A 387 20.49 -6.94 1.90
C LEU A 387 20.86 -7.19 0.44
N ARG A 388 21.13 -6.12 -0.33
CA ARG A 388 21.53 -6.23 -1.74
C ARG A 388 22.87 -6.95 -1.90
N LYS A 389 23.85 -6.66 -1.05
CA LYS A 389 25.15 -7.32 -1.06
C LYS A 389 25.02 -8.81 -0.74
N MET A 390 24.18 -9.17 0.23
CA MET A 390 23.87 -10.57 0.55
C MET A 390 23.18 -11.29 -0.61
N ALA A 391 22.21 -10.64 -1.26
CA ALA A 391 21.54 -11.17 -2.45
C ALA A 391 22.50 -11.39 -3.62
N MET A 392 23.42 -10.45 -3.85
CA MET A 392 24.43 -10.55 -4.90
C MET A 392 25.45 -11.66 -4.60
N ASN A 393 25.91 -11.78 -3.36
CA ASN A 393 26.85 -12.84 -2.95
C ASN A 393 26.24 -14.24 -3.04
N GLN A 394 24.93 -14.37 -2.83
CA GLN A 394 24.22 -15.65 -2.87
C GLN A 394 23.53 -15.92 -4.22
N ASN A 395 23.64 -14.99 -5.18
CA ASN A 395 23.00 -15.03 -6.50
C ASN A 395 21.48 -15.29 -6.43
N LYS A 396 20.81 -14.65 -5.48
CA LYS A 396 19.36 -14.78 -5.22
C LYS A 396 18.65 -13.45 -5.33
N ARG A 397 17.31 -13.48 -5.45
CA ARG A 397 16.52 -12.24 -5.42
C ARG A 397 16.56 -11.63 -4.02
N VAL A 398 16.52 -10.30 -3.93
CA VAL A 398 16.55 -9.58 -2.64
C VAL A 398 15.38 -9.99 -1.74
N ALA A 399 14.20 -10.25 -2.32
CA ALA A 399 13.03 -10.73 -1.58
C ALA A 399 13.26 -12.11 -0.93
N GLU A 400 13.96 -13.03 -1.62
CA GLU A 400 14.26 -14.37 -1.09
C GLU A 400 15.23 -14.31 0.10
N ILE A 401 16.24 -13.42 0.03
CA ILE A 401 17.15 -13.18 1.18
C ILE A 401 16.40 -12.53 2.34
N ALA A 402 15.55 -11.55 2.07
CA ALA A 402 14.74 -10.90 3.10
C ALA A 402 13.83 -11.92 3.81
N ALA A 403 13.18 -12.80 3.07
CA ALA A 403 12.37 -13.88 3.61
C ALA A 403 13.19 -14.86 4.47
N ALA A 404 14.37 -15.28 3.99
CA ALA A 404 15.26 -16.17 4.72
C ALA A 404 15.78 -15.54 6.03
N MET A 405 16.08 -14.24 6.02
CA MET A 405 16.49 -13.53 7.23
C MET A 405 15.36 -13.45 8.27
N LEU A 406 14.13 -13.19 7.81
CA LEU A 406 12.96 -13.13 8.70
C LEU A 406 12.61 -14.50 9.28
N SER A 407 12.73 -15.58 8.51
CA SER A 407 12.50 -16.94 9.02
C SER A 407 13.54 -17.34 10.06
N VAL A 408 14.80 -16.98 9.82
CA VAL A 408 15.90 -17.23 10.77
C VAL A 408 15.71 -16.41 12.05
N ALA A 409 15.32 -15.15 11.94
CA ALA A 409 15.04 -14.31 13.11
C ALA A 409 13.83 -14.80 13.91
N ALA A 410 12.77 -15.28 13.25
CA ALA A 410 11.63 -15.90 13.93
C ALA A 410 12.05 -17.16 14.70
N ALA A 411 12.90 -18.02 14.10
CA ALA A 411 13.43 -19.20 14.77
C ALA A 411 14.33 -18.87 15.98
N PHE A 412 14.98 -17.70 15.99
CA PHE A 412 15.77 -17.21 17.13
C PHE A 412 14.95 -16.42 18.16
N ALA A 413 13.71 -16.03 17.86
CA ALA A 413 12.80 -15.38 18.80
C ALA A 413 11.99 -16.39 19.64
N ASP A 414 11.83 -17.63 19.15
CA ASP A 414 11.11 -18.73 19.80
C ASP A 414 11.97 -19.57 20.77
N THR A 415 13.21 -19.14 21.08
CA THR A 415 14.00 -19.75 22.16
C THR A 415 13.72 -19.00 23.48
N PRO A 416 12.85 -19.52 24.38
CA PRO A 416 12.71 -18.93 25.70
C PRO A 416 14.03 -19.05 26.45
N LYS A 417 14.45 -17.94 27.07
CA LYS A 417 15.51 -17.92 28.08
C LYS A 417 15.08 -18.63 29.36
#